data_AF-A0A6N3DJI6-F1
#
_entry.id   AF-A0A6N3DJI6-F1
#
_cell.length_a   1.000
_cell.length_b   1.000
_cell.length_c   1.000
_cell.angle_alpha   90.00
_cell.angle_beta   90.00
_cell.angle_gamma   90.00
#
_symmetry.space_group_name_H-M   'P 1'
#
loop_
_entity.id
_entity.type
_entity.pdbx_description
1 polymer ?
#
loop_
_entity_poly.entity_id
_entity_poly.type
_entity_poly.pdbx_seq_one_letter_code
_entity_poly.pdbx_strand_id
1 'polypeptide(L)'
;MIFGRIEDREHIEFLPPSVLQCFDCCQSGKLGELEKGSHEISGENIFVNIVEYETGDRAEKAWEAHRAYLDIHVMLKGEEIIDVNFIGRMKQGIFEPDSDYLPLEGKASAAVHCRPMDFLICFPEDGHKPGIQTETPQMIRKAIFKVRL
;
A
#
# COMPACT_ATOMS: atom_id res chain seq x y z
N MET A 1 -9.98 5.15 -2.74
CA MET A 1 -8.90 4.39 -3.40
C MET A 1 -8.51 5.02 -4.72
N ILE A 2 -7.21 5.03 -5.05
CA ILE A 2 -6.71 5.40 -6.39
C ILE A 2 -5.68 4.35 -6.81
N PHE A 3 -5.89 3.73 -7.97
CA PHE A 3 -4.95 2.78 -8.58
C PHE A 3 -4.44 3.34 -9.89
N GLY A 4 -3.15 3.22 -10.14
CA GLY A 4 -2.55 3.69 -11.37
C GLY A 4 -1.08 3.31 -11.47
N ARG A 5 -0.41 3.89 -12.46
CA ARG A 5 1.03 3.72 -12.69
C ARG A 5 1.74 5.02 -12.41
N ILE A 6 2.87 4.94 -11.72
CA ILE A 6 3.69 6.11 -11.42
C ILE A 6 4.22 6.78 -12.70
N GLU A 7 4.43 5.98 -13.75
CA GLU A 7 4.94 6.44 -15.04
C GLU A 7 3.94 7.32 -15.80
N ASP A 8 2.64 7.20 -15.51
CA ASP A 8 1.56 7.96 -16.16
C ASP A 8 1.38 9.34 -15.50
N ARG A 9 2.50 10.06 -15.29
CA ARG A 9 2.60 11.23 -14.40
C ARG A 9 1.59 12.33 -14.71
N GLU A 10 1.38 12.63 -15.99
CA GLU A 10 0.44 13.67 -16.45
C GLU A 10 -1.00 13.41 -15.98
N HIS A 11 -1.38 12.14 -15.79
CA HIS A 11 -2.72 11.77 -15.36
C HIS A 11 -2.92 11.80 -13.84
N ILE A 12 -1.84 11.98 -13.07
CA ILE A 12 -1.84 11.91 -11.62
C ILE A 12 -1.36 13.21 -10.95
N GLU A 13 -1.05 14.27 -11.71
CA GLU A 13 -0.62 15.57 -11.18
C GLU A 13 -1.66 16.26 -10.28
N PHE A 14 -2.93 15.85 -10.37
CA PHE A 14 -3.99 16.37 -9.49
C PHE A 14 -3.84 15.91 -8.02
N LEU A 15 -2.98 14.92 -7.76
CA LEU A 15 -2.76 14.40 -6.41
C LEU A 15 -2.01 15.40 -5.53
N PRO A 16 -2.19 15.35 -4.19
CA PRO A 16 -1.51 16.25 -3.28
C PRO A 16 0.02 16.21 -3.42
N PRO A 17 0.73 17.34 -3.20
CA PRO A 17 2.20 17.38 -3.29
C PRO A 17 2.93 16.32 -2.45
N SER A 18 2.39 15.96 -1.29
CA SER A 18 2.94 14.90 -0.43
C SER A 18 2.91 13.51 -1.09
N VAL A 19 1.83 13.20 -1.81
CA VAL A 19 1.70 11.96 -2.60
C VAL A 19 2.65 12.00 -3.80
N LEU A 20 2.73 13.14 -4.49
CA LEU A 20 3.64 13.32 -5.61
C LEU A 20 5.11 13.14 -5.19
N GLN A 21 5.49 13.61 -4.00
CA GLN A 21 6.82 13.41 -3.42
C GLN A 21 7.16 11.92 -3.23
N CYS A 22 6.20 11.09 -2.81
CA CYS A 22 6.41 9.64 -2.68
C CYS A 22 6.77 9.01 -4.04
N PHE A 23 6.07 9.42 -5.11
CA PHE A 23 6.33 8.94 -6.46
C PHE A 23 7.70 9.41 -6.99
N ASP A 24 8.08 10.64 -6.69
CA ASP A 24 9.40 11.16 -7.04
C ASP A 24 10.52 10.33 -6.35
N CYS A 25 10.31 9.90 -5.09
CA CYS A 25 11.23 8.99 -4.40
C CYS A 25 11.35 7.63 -5.10
N CYS A 26 10.24 7.08 -5.64
CA CYS A 26 10.27 5.84 -6.41
C CYS A 26 11.07 6.00 -7.70
N GLN A 27 10.80 7.06 -8.47
CA GLN A 27 11.43 7.29 -9.77
C GLN A 27 12.90 7.67 -9.67
N SER A 28 13.34 8.25 -8.54
CA SER A 28 14.76 8.56 -8.33
C SER A 28 15.65 7.34 -8.07
N GLY A 29 15.07 6.13 -7.97
CA GLY A 29 15.79 4.87 -7.72
C GLY A 29 16.28 4.66 -6.28
N LYS A 30 16.15 5.68 -5.41
CA LYS A 30 16.68 5.67 -4.04
C LYS A 30 16.09 4.56 -3.17
N LEU A 31 14.84 4.18 -3.41
CA LEU A 31 14.16 3.13 -2.63
C LEU A 31 14.74 1.73 -2.90
N GLY A 32 15.40 1.52 -4.03
CA GLY A 32 16.09 0.26 -4.34
C GLY A 32 17.26 -0.02 -3.41
N GLU A 33 17.86 1.03 -2.83
CA GLU A 33 19.06 0.96 -1.98
C GLU A 33 18.74 0.82 -0.49
N LEU A 34 17.50 1.14 -0.09
CA LEU A 34 17.08 1.08 1.31
C LEU A 34 17.00 -0.37 1.81
N GLU A 35 17.43 -0.61 3.06
CA GLU A 35 17.22 -1.91 3.70
C GLU A 35 15.74 -2.14 4.05
N LYS A 36 15.37 -3.38 4.41
CA LYS A 36 14.00 -3.65 4.91
C LYS A 36 13.75 -2.87 6.19
N GLY A 37 12.56 -2.29 6.33
CA GLY A 37 12.17 -1.53 7.52
C GLY A 37 11.58 -0.17 7.19
N SER A 38 11.43 0.65 8.22
CA SER A 38 10.87 2.00 8.13
C SER A 38 11.96 3.04 7.91
N HIS A 39 11.75 3.94 6.94
CA HIS A 39 12.68 5.01 6.59
C HIS A 39 11.93 6.34 6.52
N GLU A 40 12.46 7.34 7.18
CA GLU A 40 11.89 8.68 7.19
C GLU A 40 12.12 9.39 5.84
N ILE A 41 11.10 10.09 5.34
CA ILE A 41 11.21 10.96 4.15
C ILE A 41 11.00 12.43 4.54
N SER A 42 10.02 12.70 5.42
CA SER A 42 9.72 14.04 5.91
C SER A 42 9.13 13.98 7.33
N GLY A 43 9.98 13.67 8.32
CA GLY A 43 9.52 13.51 9.71
C GLY A 43 8.43 12.46 9.84
N GLU A 44 7.51 12.72 10.77
CA GLU A 44 6.29 11.94 10.95
C GLU A 44 5.25 12.16 9.85
N ASN A 45 5.45 13.08 8.91
CA ASN A 45 4.44 13.36 7.88
C ASN A 45 4.49 12.36 6.74
N ILE A 46 5.70 11.92 6.38
CA ILE A 46 5.92 10.95 5.32
C ILE A 46 7.07 10.03 5.71
N PHE A 47 6.78 8.74 5.77
CA PHE A 47 7.78 7.68 5.89
C PHE A 47 7.42 6.52 4.97
N VAL A 48 8.40 5.66 4.68
CA VAL A 48 8.23 4.51 3.81
C VAL A 48 8.67 3.24 4.52
N ASN A 49 7.81 2.23 4.49
CA ASN A 49 8.15 0.88 4.87
C ASN A 49 8.59 0.11 3.63
N ILE A 50 9.87 -0.27 3.58
CA ILE A 50 10.41 -1.19 2.58
C ILE A 50 10.18 -2.61 3.09
N VAL A 51 9.35 -3.36 2.37
CA VAL A 51 8.97 -4.72 2.73
C VAL A 51 9.34 -5.70 1.63
N GLU A 52 9.74 -6.89 2.05
CA GLU A 52 10.03 -8.02 1.18
C GLU A 52 9.53 -9.30 1.81
N TYR A 53 8.69 -10.03 1.09
CA TYR A 53 8.12 -11.29 1.52
C TYR A 53 7.72 -12.13 0.29
N GLU A 54 7.45 -13.41 0.54
CA GLU A 54 6.78 -14.26 -0.45
C GLU A 54 5.27 -14.04 -0.38
N THR A 55 4.64 -13.77 -1.53
CA THR A 55 3.18 -13.73 -1.61
C THR A 55 2.60 -15.10 -1.28
N GLY A 56 1.36 -15.15 -0.80
CA GLY A 56 0.75 -16.41 -0.38
C GLY A 56 -0.74 -16.47 -0.63
N ASP A 57 -1.37 -17.53 -0.14
CA ASP A 57 -2.78 -17.79 -0.38
C ASP A 57 -3.66 -16.69 0.22
N ARG A 58 -4.71 -16.31 -0.52
CA ARG A 58 -5.66 -15.26 -0.13
C ARG A 58 -6.29 -15.48 1.25
N ALA A 59 -6.44 -16.74 1.66
CA ALA A 59 -7.01 -17.13 2.95
C ALA A 59 -6.07 -16.85 4.13
N GLU A 60 -4.77 -16.75 3.89
CA GLU A 60 -3.73 -16.54 4.92
C GLU A 60 -3.42 -15.04 5.12
N LYS A 61 -3.96 -14.17 4.27
CA LYS A 61 -3.73 -12.72 4.34
C LYS A 61 -4.84 -12.01 5.11
N ALA A 62 -4.45 -11.02 5.90
CA ALA A 62 -5.34 -10.26 6.76
C ALA A 62 -5.85 -8.99 6.06
N TRP A 63 -7.09 -8.62 6.35
CA TRP A 63 -7.61 -7.31 5.98
C TRP A 63 -7.23 -6.26 7.03
N GLU A 64 -6.91 -5.07 6.56
CA GLU A 64 -6.55 -3.93 7.40
C GLU A 64 -7.06 -2.61 6.84
N ALA A 65 -7.08 -1.59 7.70
CA ALA A 65 -7.23 -0.19 7.35
C ALA A 65 -6.50 0.67 8.40
N HIS A 66 -6.34 1.96 8.09
CA HIS A 66 -5.60 2.94 8.87
C HIS A 66 -6.45 4.20 9.08
N ARG A 67 -6.11 5.05 10.06
CA ARG A 67 -6.88 6.28 10.36
C ARG A 67 -6.04 7.54 10.35
N ALA A 68 -4.78 7.48 10.72
CA ALA A 68 -3.89 8.63 10.79
C ALA A 68 -3.13 8.86 9.46
N TYR A 69 -2.89 7.78 8.71
CA TYR A 69 -2.14 7.82 7.46
C TYR A 69 -2.92 7.26 6.28
N LEU A 70 -2.66 7.83 5.10
CA LEU A 70 -2.86 7.17 3.83
C LEU A 70 -1.80 6.09 3.65
N ASP A 71 -2.20 4.94 3.09
CA ASP A 71 -1.27 3.94 2.59
C ASP A 71 -1.12 4.08 1.09
N ILE A 72 0.13 4.16 0.63
CA ILE A 72 0.46 4.13 -0.79
C ILE A 72 1.36 2.92 -1.02
N HIS A 73 0.76 1.82 -1.47
CA HIS A 73 1.51 0.66 -1.90
C HIS A 73 2.11 0.94 -3.27
N VAL A 74 3.41 0.78 -3.43
CA VAL A 74 4.12 0.86 -4.71
C VAL A 74 4.97 -0.38 -4.90
N MET A 75 4.70 -1.13 -5.94
CA MET A 75 5.47 -2.34 -6.25
C MET A 75 6.82 -1.96 -6.86
N LEU A 76 7.90 -2.51 -6.29
CA LEU A 76 9.27 -2.30 -6.79
C LEU A 76 9.77 -3.52 -7.57
N LYS A 77 9.42 -4.73 -7.12
CA LYS A 77 9.77 -5.99 -7.76
C LYS A 77 8.69 -7.05 -7.50
N GLY A 78 8.44 -7.88 -8.51
CA GLY A 78 7.43 -8.93 -8.47
C GLY A 78 6.02 -8.36 -8.56
N GLU A 79 5.04 -9.23 -8.37
CA GLU A 79 3.61 -8.90 -8.47
C GLU A 79 2.86 -9.43 -7.25
N GLU A 80 1.85 -8.68 -6.83
CA GLU A 80 0.88 -9.12 -5.82
C GLU A 80 -0.54 -8.74 -6.20
N ILE A 81 -1.49 -9.44 -5.61
CA ILE A 81 -2.88 -9.00 -5.59
C ILE A 81 -3.16 -8.29 -4.26
N ILE A 82 -3.87 -7.18 -4.32
CA ILE A 82 -4.45 -6.51 -3.16
C ILE A 82 -5.97 -6.57 -3.30
N ASP A 83 -6.63 -7.33 -2.43
CA ASP A 83 -8.10 -7.29 -2.36
C ASP A 83 -8.51 -5.98 -1.66
N VAL A 84 -9.59 -5.35 -2.13
CA VAL A 84 -10.09 -4.08 -1.58
C VAL A 84 -11.60 -4.09 -1.31
N ASN A 85 -12.01 -3.30 -0.32
CA ASN A 85 -13.42 -3.01 -0.02
C ASN A 85 -13.53 -1.70 0.78
N PHE A 86 -14.75 -1.16 0.92
CA PHE A 86 -15.01 -0.02 1.80
C PHE A 86 -15.23 -0.50 3.23
N ILE A 87 -14.61 0.16 4.22
CA ILE A 87 -14.70 -0.25 5.64
C ILE A 87 -16.15 -0.27 6.16
N GLY A 88 -17.03 0.57 5.60
CA GLY A 88 -18.45 0.63 5.95
C GLY A 88 -19.25 -0.61 5.53
N ARG A 89 -18.65 -1.50 4.72
CA ARG A 89 -19.23 -2.79 4.30
C ARG A 89 -18.57 -3.99 4.97
N MET A 90 -17.68 -3.76 5.92
CA MET A 90 -16.89 -4.78 6.59
C MET A 90 -17.17 -4.81 8.08
N LYS A 91 -16.91 -5.96 8.71
CA LYS A 91 -16.89 -6.05 10.17
C LYS A 91 -15.55 -5.49 10.65
N GLN A 92 -15.61 -4.46 11.48
CA GLN A 92 -14.43 -3.80 12.05
C GLN A 92 -14.09 -4.42 13.40
N GLY A 93 -12.81 -4.68 13.64
CA GLY A 93 -12.30 -5.06 14.96
C GLY A 93 -12.06 -3.84 15.85
N ILE A 94 -11.14 -3.98 16.81
CA ILE A 94 -10.75 -2.91 17.71
C ILE A 94 -9.58 -2.16 17.06
N PHE A 95 -9.69 -0.83 16.96
CA PHE A 95 -8.62 0.01 16.47
C PHE A 95 -7.45 0.05 17.47
N GLU A 96 -6.23 -0.08 16.98
CA GLU A 96 -4.98 0.00 17.72
C GLU A 96 -4.27 1.33 17.40
N PRO A 97 -4.35 2.35 18.28
CA PRO A 97 -3.85 3.69 17.96
C PRO A 97 -2.33 3.77 17.77
N ASP A 98 -1.57 3.00 18.54
CA ASP A 98 -0.10 3.06 18.54
C ASP A 98 0.51 2.57 17.22
N SER A 99 -0.19 1.66 16.53
CA SER A 99 0.21 1.07 15.24
C SER A 99 -0.61 1.60 14.07
N ASP A 100 -1.56 2.53 14.33
CA ASP A 100 -2.57 3.01 13.38
C ASP A 100 -3.28 1.86 12.63
N TYR A 101 -3.60 0.79 13.33
CA TYR A 101 -4.09 -0.45 12.71
C TYR A 101 -5.55 -0.74 13.07
N LEU A 102 -6.37 -1.01 12.05
CA LEU A 102 -7.73 -1.50 12.20
C LEU A 102 -7.88 -2.87 11.52
N PRO A 103 -7.98 -3.98 12.27
CA PRO A 103 -8.28 -5.28 11.69
C PRO A 103 -9.71 -5.30 11.15
N LEU A 104 -9.90 -5.94 9.99
CA LEU A 104 -11.20 -6.06 9.34
C LEU A 104 -11.52 -7.52 9.00
N GLU A 105 -12.82 -7.82 8.87
CA GLU A 105 -13.32 -9.08 8.34
C GLU A 105 -14.36 -8.80 7.25
N GLY A 106 -14.23 -9.48 6.11
CA GLY A 106 -15.15 -9.28 4.99
C GLY A 106 -14.71 -9.99 3.71
N LYS A 107 -15.50 -9.78 2.65
CA LYS A 107 -15.21 -10.25 1.30
C LYS A 107 -14.64 -9.10 0.47
N ALA A 108 -13.87 -9.42 -0.56
CA ALA A 108 -13.39 -8.43 -1.51
C ALA A 108 -14.57 -7.87 -2.31
N SER A 109 -14.59 -6.55 -2.52
CA SER A 109 -15.44 -5.93 -3.54
C SER A 109 -14.73 -5.89 -4.90
N ALA A 110 -13.41 -5.75 -4.88
CA ALA A 110 -12.54 -5.83 -6.05
C ALA A 110 -11.16 -6.39 -5.65
N ALA A 111 -10.38 -6.77 -6.65
CA ALA A 111 -8.99 -7.18 -6.49
C ALA A 111 -8.14 -6.42 -7.50
N VAL A 112 -7.04 -5.86 -7.03
CA VAL A 112 -6.09 -5.09 -7.83
C VAL A 112 -4.84 -5.93 -8.04
N HIS A 113 -4.48 -6.19 -9.29
CA HIS A 113 -3.19 -6.79 -9.63
C HIS A 113 -2.14 -5.68 -9.72
N CYS A 114 -1.20 -5.66 -8.79
CA CYS A 114 -0.14 -4.66 -8.74
C CYS A 114 1.15 -5.24 -9.31
N ARG A 115 1.65 -4.61 -10.37
CA ARG A 115 2.93 -4.90 -11.05
C ARG A 115 3.97 -3.84 -10.72
N PRO A 116 5.26 -4.06 -11.01
CA PRO A 116 6.29 -3.05 -10.75
C PRO A 116 5.90 -1.67 -11.30
N MET A 117 6.06 -0.65 -10.47
CA MET A 117 5.67 0.76 -10.71
C MET A 117 4.17 1.06 -10.76
N ASP A 118 3.30 0.06 -10.53
CA ASP A 118 1.92 0.32 -10.15
C ASP A 118 1.86 0.82 -8.69
N PHE A 119 0.88 1.67 -8.42
CA PHE A 119 0.56 2.13 -7.08
C PHE A 119 -0.92 1.92 -6.73
N LEU A 120 -1.20 1.67 -5.45
CA LEU A 120 -2.54 1.71 -4.87
C LEU A 120 -2.54 2.62 -3.65
N ILE A 121 -3.34 3.69 -3.70
CA ILE A 121 -3.61 4.59 -2.57
C ILE A 121 -4.87 4.10 -1.85
N CYS A 122 -4.72 3.78 -0.57
CA CYS A 122 -5.79 3.43 0.36
C CYS A 122 -6.00 4.58 1.36
N PHE A 123 -7.21 5.14 1.36
CA PHE A 123 -7.66 6.14 2.33
C PHE A 123 -8.19 5.45 3.60
N PRO A 124 -8.47 6.18 4.70
CA PRO A 124 -9.00 5.56 5.91
C PRO A 124 -10.26 4.74 5.71
N GLU A 125 -11.08 5.10 4.72
CA GLU A 125 -12.32 4.41 4.38
C GLU A 125 -12.12 3.14 3.52
N ASP A 126 -10.88 2.85 3.13
CA ASP A 126 -10.52 1.78 2.21
C ASP A 126 -9.85 0.61 2.95
N GLY A 127 -10.64 -0.43 3.21
CA GLY A 127 -10.13 -1.72 3.67
C GLY A 127 -9.36 -2.41 2.56
N HIS A 128 -8.17 -2.93 2.87
CA HIS A 128 -7.30 -3.59 1.91
C HIS A 128 -6.67 -4.84 2.52
N LYS A 129 -6.34 -5.82 1.67
CA LYS A 129 -5.67 -7.07 2.05
C LYS A 129 -4.50 -7.30 1.08
N PRO A 130 -3.28 -6.89 1.44
CA PRO A 130 -2.11 -7.03 0.58
C PRO A 130 -1.47 -8.42 0.64
N GLY A 131 -0.49 -8.66 -0.22
CA GLY A 131 0.40 -9.82 -0.17
C GLY A 131 -0.19 -11.12 -0.70
N ILE A 132 -1.31 -11.06 -1.42
CA ILE A 132 -1.94 -12.22 -2.05
C ILE A 132 -1.15 -12.59 -3.31
N GLN A 133 -0.91 -13.88 -3.53
CA GLN A 133 -0.23 -14.36 -4.73
C GLN A 133 -1.08 -14.16 -5.99
N THR A 134 -0.42 -14.07 -7.14
CA THR A 134 -1.08 -14.09 -8.44
C THR A 134 -1.46 -15.53 -8.82
N GLU A 135 -0.71 -16.17 -9.71
CA GLU A 135 -0.90 -17.58 -10.06
C GLU A 135 -0.15 -18.50 -9.08
N THR A 136 1.05 -18.11 -8.68
CA THR A 136 1.91 -18.83 -7.73
C THR A 136 2.54 -17.87 -6.73
N PRO A 137 2.95 -18.35 -5.54
CA PRO A 137 3.81 -17.59 -4.63
C PRO A 137 5.02 -17.02 -5.35
N GLN A 138 5.38 -15.79 -5.02
CA GLN A 138 6.60 -15.16 -5.52
C GLN A 138 7.19 -14.19 -4.50
N MET A 139 8.52 -14.09 -4.48
CA MET A 139 9.22 -13.07 -3.71
C MET A 139 8.99 -11.70 -4.32
N ILE A 140 8.45 -10.78 -3.51
CA ILE A 140 8.25 -9.39 -3.90
C ILE A 140 9.11 -8.43 -3.10
N ARG A 141 9.22 -7.21 -3.62
CA ARG A 141 9.70 -6.04 -2.88
C ARG A 141 8.77 -4.88 -3.19
N LYS A 142 8.29 -4.19 -2.15
CA LYS A 142 7.44 -3.01 -2.33
C LYS A 142 7.74 -1.93 -1.29
N ALA A 143 7.44 -0.70 -1.67
CA ALA A 143 7.39 0.44 -0.77
C ALA A 143 5.94 0.64 -0.32
N ILE A 144 5.73 0.82 0.98
CA ILE A 144 4.45 1.26 1.53
C ILE A 144 4.69 2.61 2.16
N PHE A 145 4.32 3.68 1.46
CA PHE A 145 4.40 5.01 2.06
C PHE A 145 3.22 5.22 2.99
N LYS A 146 3.50 5.86 4.12
CA LYS A 146 2.53 6.37 5.06
C LYS A 146 2.56 7.89 4.92
N VAL A 147 1.45 8.48 4.48
CA VAL A 147 1.31 9.94 4.31
C VAL A 147 0.26 10.44 5.29
N ARG A 148 0.66 11.30 6.23
CA ARG A 148 -0.22 11.82 7.27
C ARG A 148 -1.35 12.64 6.65
N LEU A 149 -2.57 12.46 7.18
CA LEU A 149 -3.78 13.20 6.82
C LEU A 149 -3.85 14.60 7.45
#